data_AF-A0A820RR92-F1
#
_entry.id   AF-A0A820RR92-F1
#
_cell.length_a   1.000
_cell.length_b   1.000
_cell.length_c   1.000
_cell.angle_alpha   90.00
_cell.angle_beta   90.00
_cell.angle_gamma   90.00
#
_symmetry.space_group_name_H-M   'P 1'
#
loop_
_entity.id
_entity.type
_entity.pdbx_description
1 polymer ?
#
loop_
_entity_poly.entity_id
_entity_poly.type
_entity_poly.pdbx_seq_one_letter_code
_entity_poly.pdbx_strand_id
1 'polypeptide(L)'
;MLRKLAPTSIAAAEIDGLTIHSFLGESRKSSKKKQTRTFRPGDIKLENEWRHVKYLIIDEMSMVGLSLLARLNRIVKTAKHTNSDIPFGGVNVICFWDYLQYSPVLDRPLYHSCASSEQITERQIDMQCAQKLISQINCVVELSQQMRTEDLRYLELLNRLRGGQSTIEDYQLLCTRIVGNPKLQASLRQKPWNEAPILVFRNTLRTQINNRAVLNKAMEMGLRPMVCVAQDYFQGKIINDLRLRKTILELPDNKTEHLRGYLPLVPGMPVLLTENVATELGPSNGTRGIFHQLVYEESSADIHFQDKNFPTNTKFITQPKYALVEFPNCKLDSELAELQAKIIPIPISEQTFLFDVKEFLAENVAKAAKVNKKTTKISIKRKALPL
;
A
#
# COMPACT_ATOMS: atom_id res chain seq x y z
N MET A 1 -26.78 10.52 -6.95
CA MET A 1 -25.48 9.94 -7.33
C MET A 1 -24.54 10.02 -6.14
N LEU A 2 -23.84 8.93 -5.86
CA LEU A 2 -23.02 8.70 -4.66
C LEU A 2 -21.53 8.63 -5.04
N ARG A 3 -20.66 9.27 -4.26
CA ARG A 3 -19.20 9.13 -4.35
C ARG A 3 -18.68 8.43 -3.10
N LYS A 4 -17.79 7.45 -3.26
CA LYS A 4 -17.22 6.64 -2.16
C LYS A 4 -15.71 6.78 -2.17
N LEU A 5 -15.15 7.19 -1.03
CA LEU A 5 -13.71 7.39 -0.85
C LEU A 5 -13.21 6.67 0.40
N ALA A 6 -11.94 6.27 0.40
CA ALA A 6 -11.23 5.79 1.58
C ALA A 6 -9.74 6.20 1.53
N PRO A 7 -9.01 6.25 2.66
CA PRO A 7 -7.60 6.64 2.69
C PRO A 7 -6.65 5.57 2.15
N THR A 8 -7.02 4.29 2.19
CA THR A 8 -6.20 3.17 1.70
C THR A 8 -6.86 2.46 0.52
N SER A 9 -6.05 1.84 -0.35
CA SER A 9 -6.57 1.15 -1.53
C SER A 9 -7.42 -0.08 -1.18
N ILE A 10 -7.10 -0.77 -0.09
CA ILE A 10 -7.86 -1.93 0.38
C ILE A 10 -9.25 -1.50 0.86
N ALA A 11 -9.33 -0.50 1.76
CA ALA A 11 -10.61 0.03 2.22
C ALA A 11 -11.43 0.62 1.06
N ALA A 12 -10.77 1.31 0.12
CA ALA A 12 -11.45 1.83 -1.06
C ALA A 12 -12.04 0.70 -1.93
N ALA A 13 -11.31 -0.40 -2.12
CA ALA A 13 -11.79 -1.54 -2.89
C ALA A 13 -12.99 -2.24 -2.22
N GLU A 14 -12.99 -2.39 -0.89
CA GLU A 14 -14.09 -3.03 -0.14
C GLU A 14 -15.44 -2.32 -0.31
N ILE A 15 -15.41 -1.00 -0.51
CA ILE A 15 -16.61 -0.20 -0.74
C ILE A 15 -16.84 0.13 -2.23
N ASP A 16 -16.13 -0.50 -3.17
CA ASP A 16 -16.12 -0.14 -4.61
C ASP A 16 -15.94 1.38 -4.83
N GLY A 17 -15.00 1.97 -4.10
CA GLY A 17 -14.66 3.39 -4.07
C GLY A 17 -13.28 3.68 -4.65
N LEU A 18 -12.80 4.90 -4.41
CA LEU A 18 -11.48 5.37 -4.83
C LEU A 18 -10.68 5.81 -3.62
N THR A 19 -9.34 5.72 -3.69
CA THR A 19 -8.55 6.35 -2.64
C THR A 19 -8.68 7.87 -2.71
N ILE A 20 -8.70 8.54 -1.56
CA ILE A 20 -8.74 10.02 -1.51
C ILE A 20 -7.56 10.59 -2.31
N HIS A 21 -6.35 10.07 -2.14
CA HIS A 21 -5.19 10.53 -2.89
C HIS A 21 -5.33 10.36 -4.41
N SER A 22 -5.85 9.21 -4.87
CA SER A 22 -6.12 9.00 -6.31
C SER A 22 -7.15 9.99 -6.84
N PHE A 23 -8.19 10.29 -6.06
CA PHE A 23 -9.17 11.32 -6.39
C PHE A 23 -8.52 12.71 -6.50
N LEU A 24 -7.68 13.07 -5.53
CA LEU A 24 -6.94 14.34 -5.50
C LEU A 24 -5.85 14.44 -6.58
N GLY A 25 -5.70 13.42 -7.45
CA GLY A 25 -4.66 13.38 -8.47
C GLY A 25 -3.24 13.32 -7.89
N GLU A 26 -3.12 12.92 -6.62
CA GLU A 26 -1.85 12.70 -5.94
C GLU A 26 -1.37 11.28 -6.25
N SER A 27 -0.44 11.17 -7.20
CA SER A 27 0.32 9.94 -7.37
C SER A 27 1.50 9.95 -6.40
N ARG A 28 1.77 8.83 -5.70
CA ARG A 28 2.95 8.68 -4.82
C ARG A 28 4.29 8.85 -5.54
N LYS A 29 4.30 8.96 -6.87
CA LYS A 29 5.50 9.05 -7.72
C LYS A 29 6.39 10.23 -7.34
N SER A 30 7.48 9.94 -6.64
CA SER A 30 8.48 10.90 -6.12
C SER A 30 9.35 11.58 -7.19
N SER A 31 9.15 11.37 -8.50
CA SER A 31 10.01 11.98 -9.52
C SER A 31 9.43 13.29 -10.07
N LYS A 32 10.14 14.39 -9.79
CA LYS A 32 10.17 15.69 -10.50
C LYS A 32 9.01 15.99 -11.46
N LYS A 33 8.24 17.03 -11.11
CA LYS A 33 7.34 17.79 -12.00
C LYS A 33 6.37 16.92 -12.82
N LYS A 34 5.31 16.42 -12.20
CA LYS A 34 4.03 16.24 -12.89
C LYS A 34 2.93 16.94 -12.11
N GLN A 35 2.03 17.56 -12.87
CA GLN A 35 0.92 18.37 -12.38
C GLN A 35 0.19 17.63 -11.27
N THR A 36 0.27 18.14 -10.03
CA THR A 36 -0.93 18.12 -9.18
C THR A 36 -2.04 18.58 -10.10
N ARG A 37 -3.08 17.75 -10.33
CA ARG A 37 -4.29 18.18 -11.05
C ARG A 37 -4.56 19.61 -10.61
N THR A 38 -4.38 20.57 -11.51
CA THR A 38 -4.57 21.96 -11.14
C THR A 38 -6.08 22.12 -11.05
N PHE A 39 -6.63 21.89 -9.85
CA PHE A 39 -8.03 22.10 -9.53
C PHE A 39 -8.29 23.60 -9.53
N ARG A 40 -8.30 24.16 -10.73
CA ARG A 40 -8.67 25.55 -10.98
C ARG A 40 -10.19 25.59 -11.17
N PRO A 41 -10.86 26.65 -10.70
CA PRO A 41 -12.20 26.94 -11.16
C PRO A 41 -12.24 26.90 -12.70
N GLY A 42 -13.19 26.18 -13.29
CA GLY A 42 -13.28 25.97 -14.74
C GLY A 42 -12.71 24.63 -15.24
N ASP A 43 -12.28 23.71 -14.36
CA ASP A 43 -11.95 22.34 -14.76
C ASP A 43 -13.23 21.56 -15.09
N ILE A 44 -13.66 21.65 -16.35
CA ILE A 44 -14.86 21.02 -16.89
C ILE A 44 -14.93 19.52 -16.56
N LYS A 45 -13.79 18.82 -16.50
CA LYS A 45 -13.79 17.38 -16.18
C LYS A 45 -14.19 17.13 -14.73
N LEU A 46 -13.57 17.87 -13.80
CA LEU A 46 -13.88 17.78 -12.37
C LEU A 46 -15.34 18.20 -12.10
N GLU A 47 -15.78 19.28 -12.74
CA GLU A 47 -17.12 19.81 -12.58
C GLU A 47 -18.17 18.82 -13.08
N ASN A 48 -17.98 18.24 -14.26
CA ASN A 48 -18.87 17.20 -14.77
C ASN A 48 -18.88 15.96 -13.89
N GLU A 49 -17.74 15.57 -13.32
CA GLU A 49 -17.61 14.43 -12.41
C GLU A 49 -18.42 14.63 -11.10
N TRP A 50 -18.54 15.87 -10.61
CA TRP A 50 -19.21 16.22 -9.35
C TRP A 50 -20.58 16.86 -9.49
N ARG A 51 -20.96 17.27 -10.71
CA ARG A 51 -22.23 17.95 -11.00
C ARG A 51 -23.41 17.25 -10.36
N HIS A 52 -23.49 15.93 -10.52
CA HIS A 52 -24.60 15.10 -10.05
C HIS A 52 -24.37 14.42 -8.69
N VAL A 53 -23.18 14.58 -8.09
CA VAL A 53 -22.86 14.00 -6.78
C VAL A 53 -23.64 14.75 -5.70
N LYS A 54 -24.44 13.99 -4.94
CA LYS A 54 -25.27 14.49 -3.82
C LYS A 54 -24.77 14.00 -2.45
N TYR A 55 -24.11 12.85 -2.43
CA TYR A 55 -23.58 12.20 -1.23
C TYR A 55 -22.11 11.82 -1.45
N LEU A 56 -21.30 12.07 -0.43
CA LEU A 56 -19.91 11.65 -0.33
C LEU A 56 -19.76 10.75 0.90
N ILE A 57 -19.43 9.47 0.67
CA ILE A 57 -19.04 8.53 1.72
C ILE A 57 -17.53 8.55 1.87
N ILE A 58 -17.05 8.68 3.10
CA ILE A 58 -15.64 8.53 3.47
C ILE A 58 -15.54 7.42 4.49
N ASP A 59 -14.94 6.31 4.10
CA ASP A 59 -14.65 5.19 5.00
C ASP A 59 -13.26 5.33 5.63
N GLU A 60 -13.05 4.69 6.77
CA GLU A 60 -11.82 4.71 7.56
C GLU A 60 -11.31 6.13 7.90
N MET A 61 -12.23 6.99 8.36
CA MET A 61 -11.96 8.41 8.65
C MET A 61 -10.84 8.61 9.70
N SER A 62 -10.52 7.61 10.51
CA SER A 62 -9.42 7.62 11.50
C SER A 62 -8.05 7.84 10.86
N MET A 63 -7.85 7.34 9.65
CA MET A 63 -6.61 7.48 8.90
C MET A 63 -6.58 8.75 8.03
N VAL A 64 -7.65 9.55 8.02
CA VAL A 64 -7.71 10.83 7.30
C VAL A 64 -7.20 11.94 8.21
N GLY A 65 -6.11 12.58 7.80
CA GLY A 65 -5.54 13.70 8.54
C GLY A 65 -6.16 15.05 8.19
N LEU A 66 -5.88 16.05 9.03
CA LEU A 66 -6.41 17.41 8.90
C LEU A 66 -6.04 18.06 7.56
N SER A 67 -4.79 17.91 7.09
CA SER A 67 -4.38 18.50 5.81
C SER A 67 -5.08 17.82 4.63
N LEU A 68 -5.23 16.50 4.67
CA LEU A 68 -5.94 15.75 3.62
C LEU A 68 -7.42 16.15 3.52
N LEU A 69 -8.09 16.28 4.67
CA LEU A 69 -9.51 16.66 4.73
C LEU A 69 -9.75 18.08 4.22
N ALA A 70 -8.90 19.04 4.62
CA ALA A 70 -8.97 20.42 4.16
C ALA A 70 -8.86 20.52 2.64
N ARG A 71 -7.89 19.80 2.07
CA ARG A 71 -7.67 19.74 0.63
C ARG A 71 -8.86 19.11 -0.10
N LEU A 72 -9.42 18.02 0.42
CA LEU A 72 -10.62 17.40 -0.15
C LEU A 72 -11.79 18.40 -0.20
N ASN A 73 -12.06 19.06 0.92
CA ASN A 73 -13.10 20.10 1.00
C ASN A 73 -12.90 21.22 -0.02
N ARG A 74 -11.66 21.73 -0.17
CA ARG A 74 -11.32 22.76 -1.15
C ARG A 74 -11.64 22.32 -2.58
N ILE A 75 -11.28 21.09 -2.94
CA ILE A 75 -11.51 20.56 -4.30
C ILE A 75 -12.98 20.32 -4.58
N VAL A 76 -13.73 19.80 -3.61
CA VAL A 76 -15.18 19.61 -3.78
C VAL A 76 -15.89 20.97 -3.92
N LYS A 77 -15.49 22.00 -3.16
CA LYS A 77 -15.99 23.37 -3.32
C LYS A 77 -15.74 23.91 -4.73
N THR A 78 -14.52 23.76 -5.24
CA THR A 78 -14.17 24.14 -6.62
C THR A 78 -15.03 23.39 -7.64
N ALA A 79 -15.24 22.09 -7.46
CA ALA A 79 -16.00 21.25 -8.38
C ALA A 79 -17.50 21.59 -8.44
N LYS A 80 -18.07 22.08 -7.32
CA LYS A 80 -19.49 22.42 -7.20
C LYS A 80 -19.78 23.90 -7.49
N HIS A 81 -18.78 24.71 -7.86
CA HIS A 81 -18.93 26.15 -8.09
C HIS A 81 -19.67 26.89 -6.97
N THR A 82 -19.32 26.55 -5.73
CA THR A 82 -20.02 27.07 -4.56
C THR A 82 -19.12 28.03 -3.78
N ASN A 83 -19.74 28.96 -3.05
CA ASN A 83 -19.05 29.91 -2.18
C ASN A 83 -18.08 29.20 -1.20
N SER A 84 -17.01 29.89 -0.82
CA SER A 84 -15.95 29.39 0.07
C SER A 84 -16.45 28.90 1.42
N ASP A 85 -17.62 29.34 1.85
CA ASP A 85 -18.09 29.14 3.22
C ASP A 85 -18.94 27.87 3.36
N ILE A 86 -19.41 27.29 2.26
CA ILE A 86 -20.28 26.10 2.28
C ILE A 86 -19.42 24.83 2.31
N PRO A 87 -19.43 24.05 3.42
CA PRO A 87 -18.67 22.81 3.53
C PRO A 87 -18.93 21.88 2.36
N PHE A 88 -17.85 21.31 1.79
CA PHE A 88 -17.90 20.38 0.66
C PHE A 88 -18.82 20.83 -0.50
N GLY A 89 -18.94 22.14 -0.73
CA GLY A 89 -19.80 22.67 -1.79
C GLY A 89 -21.28 22.23 -1.68
N GLY A 90 -21.76 22.00 -0.46
CA GLY A 90 -23.13 21.58 -0.17
C GLY A 90 -23.41 20.10 -0.40
N VAL A 91 -22.38 19.29 -0.65
CA VAL A 91 -22.52 17.82 -0.72
C VAL A 91 -22.73 17.25 0.68
N ASN A 92 -23.70 16.35 0.83
CA ASN A 92 -23.91 15.63 2.09
C ASN A 92 -22.76 14.64 2.32
N VAL A 93 -22.06 14.74 3.44
CA VAL A 93 -20.93 13.88 3.77
C VAL A 93 -21.33 12.87 4.84
N ILE A 94 -21.03 11.60 4.60
CA ILE A 94 -21.25 10.49 5.54
C ILE A 94 -19.88 9.87 5.80
N CYS A 95 -19.43 9.91 7.06
CA CYS A 95 -18.14 9.36 7.46
C CYS A 95 -18.34 8.09 8.29
N PHE A 96 -17.56 7.05 8.00
CA PHE A 96 -17.43 5.88 8.86
C PHE A 96 -16.10 5.98 9.60
N TRP A 97 -16.15 5.83 10.92
CA TRP A 97 -15.02 6.15 11.77
C TRP A 97 -14.96 5.25 13.00
N ASP A 98 -13.77 4.73 13.27
CA ASP A 98 -13.36 4.20 14.55
C ASP A 98 -12.08 4.91 15.04
N TYR A 99 -12.22 5.80 16.02
CA TYR A 99 -11.12 6.65 16.51
C TYR A 99 -10.04 5.89 17.31
N LEU A 100 -10.28 4.62 17.65
CA LEU A 100 -9.32 3.78 18.36
C LEU A 100 -8.46 2.93 17.41
N GLN A 101 -8.63 3.12 16.10
CA GLN A 101 -7.77 2.53 15.07
C GLN A 101 -6.55 3.42 14.75
N TYR A 102 -5.89 3.16 13.63
CA TYR A 102 -4.66 3.85 13.24
C TYR A 102 -4.88 5.35 12.99
N SER A 103 -4.02 6.17 13.58
CA SER A 103 -3.89 7.59 13.25
C SER A 103 -3.33 7.80 11.84
N PRO A 104 -3.55 8.97 11.21
CA PRO A 104 -2.98 9.27 9.91
C PRO A 104 -1.44 9.25 9.93
N VAL A 105 -0.84 8.80 8.83
CA VAL A 105 0.62 8.74 8.66
C VAL A 105 1.11 10.06 8.08
N LEU A 106 2.12 10.69 8.72
CA LEU A 106 2.71 11.98 8.31
C LEU A 106 1.75 13.19 8.28
N ASP A 107 0.54 13.03 8.82
CA ASP A 107 -0.43 14.10 9.02
C ASP A 107 -0.94 14.10 10.48
N ARG A 108 -1.68 15.14 10.87
CA ARG A 108 -2.25 15.25 12.22
C ARG A 108 -3.65 14.63 12.25
N PRO A 109 -4.00 13.88 13.31
CA PRO A 109 -5.34 13.32 13.47
C PRO A 109 -6.38 14.42 13.62
N LEU A 110 -7.65 14.10 13.31
CA LEU A 110 -8.76 15.05 13.32
C LEU A 110 -9.03 15.66 14.70
N TYR A 111 -8.74 14.93 15.78
CA TYR A 111 -8.85 15.38 17.17
C TYR A 111 -7.62 16.14 17.67
N HIS A 112 -6.63 16.43 16.81
CA HIS A 112 -5.46 17.20 17.20
C HIS A 112 -5.83 18.65 17.50
N SER A 113 -5.46 19.15 18.68
CA SER A 113 -5.61 20.56 19.03
C SER A 113 -4.48 21.39 18.40
N CYS A 114 -4.86 22.40 17.62
CA CYS A 114 -3.88 23.37 17.10
C CYS A 114 -3.58 24.41 18.19
N ALA A 115 -2.36 24.41 18.73
CA ALA A 115 -1.90 25.53 19.54
C ALA A 115 -1.78 26.80 18.67
N SER A 116 -2.13 27.94 19.24
CA SER A 116 -1.93 29.25 18.62
C SER A 116 -0.43 29.51 18.47
N SER A 117 0.09 29.36 17.25
CA SER A 117 1.44 29.80 16.90
C SER A 117 1.38 31.22 16.34
N GLU A 118 2.42 32.01 16.63
CA GLU A 118 2.54 33.40 16.18
C GLU A 118 2.69 33.53 14.65
N GLN A 119 3.12 32.47 13.97
CA GLN A 119 3.22 32.44 12.51
C GLN A 119 2.12 31.55 11.92
N ILE A 120 1.30 32.14 11.04
CA ILE A 120 0.23 31.47 10.31
C ILE A 120 0.79 31.01 8.96
N THR A 121 0.99 29.71 8.82
CA THR A 121 1.36 29.03 7.58
C THR A 121 0.10 28.53 6.85
N GLU A 122 0.17 28.34 5.52
CA GLU A 122 -0.93 27.74 4.73
C GLU A 122 -1.39 26.40 5.32
N ARG A 123 -0.44 25.58 5.80
CA ARG A 123 -0.74 24.31 6.46
C ARG A 123 -1.58 24.48 7.73
N GLN A 124 -1.32 25.51 8.54
CA GLN A 124 -2.13 25.79 9.73
C GLN A 124 -3.53 26.28 9.35
N ILE A 125 -3.66 27.08 8.29
CA ILE A 125 -4.97 27.51 7.77
C ILE A 125 -5.78 26.28 7.32
N ASP A 126 -5.17 25.36 6.58
CA ASP A 126 -5.81 24.10 6.15
C ASP A 126 -6.25 23.28 7.37
N MET A 127 -5.37 23.11 8.36
CA MET A 127 -5.71 22.36 9.58
C MET A 127 -6.88 22.99 10.35
N GLN A 128 -6.91 24.31 10.50
CA GLN A 128 -8.02 25.02 11.13
C GLN A 128 -9.31 24.89 10.32
N CYS A 129 -9.23 24.94 8.99
CA CYS A 129 -10.38 24.68 8.13
C CYS A 129 -10.94 23.28 8.36
N ALA A 130 -10.09 22.25 8.39
CA ALA A 130 -10.51 20.88 8.65
C ALA A 130 -11.12 20.70 10.05
N GLN A 131 -10.55 21.31 11.08
CA GLN A 131 -11.14 21.31 12.43
C GLN A 131 -12.55 21.89 12.43
N LYS A 132 -12.76 23.04 11.76
CA LYS A 132 -14.09 23.64 11.61
C LYS A 132 -15.09 22.72 10.90
N LEU A 133 -14.64 21.96 9.90
CA LEU A 133 -15.50 20.97 9.22
C LEU A 133 -15.95 19.86 10.19
N ILE A 134 -15.03 19.35 11.01
CA ILE A 134 -15.36 18.32 12.00
C ILE A 134 -16.30 18.86 13.08
N SER A 135 -16.12 20.11 13.52
CA SER A 135 -17.04 20.78 14.44
C SER A 135 -18.45 21.01 13.87
N GLN A 136 -18.65 20.87 12.55
CA GLN A 136 -19.95 21.03 11.89
C GLN A 136 -20.69 19.70 11.68
N ILE A 137 -20.15 18.57 12.15
CA ILE A 137 -20.88 17.30 12.17
C ILE A 137 -22.14 17.48 13.01
N ASN A 138 -23.30 17.29 12.38
CA ASN A 138 -24.61 17.57 12.98
C ASN A 138 -25.37 16.29 13.40
N CYS A 139 -24.87 15.11 13.03
CA CYS A 139 -25.46 13.83 13.34
C CYS A 139 -24.35 12.81 13.60
N VAL A 140 -24.42 12.13 14.74
CA VAL A 140 -23.52 11.04 15.11
C VAL A 140 -24.39 9.83 15.45
N VAL A 141 -24.08 8.69 14.84
CA VAL A 141 -24.75 7.42 15.12
C VAL A 141 -23.69 6.44 15.59
N GLU A 142 -23.86 5.91 16.79
CA GLU A 142 -22.98 4.88 17.34
C GLU A 142 -23.57 3.48 17.07
N LEU A 143 -22.78 2.61 16.46
CA LEU A 143 -23.15 1.21 16.26
C LEU A 143 -22.59 0.37 17.41
N SER A 144 -23.47 -0.25 18.18
CA SER A 144 -23.10 -1.06 19.35
C SER A 144 -23.02 -2.55 19.07
N GLN A 145 -23.75 -3.04 18.06
CA GLN A 145 -23.74 -4.45 17.70
C GLN A 145 -22.57 -4.77 16.77
N GLN A 146 -21.65 -5.61 17.26
CA GLN A 146 -20.60 -6.19 16.43
C GLN A 146 -21.12 -7.42 15.66
N MET A 147 -20.60 -7.64 14.45
CA MET A 147 -21.04 -8.72 13.55
C MET A 147 -19.89 -9.65 13.11
N ARG A 148 -18.68 -9.50 13.66
CA ARG A 148 -17.45 -10.19 13.20
C ARG A 148 -17.14 -11.48 13.95
N THR A 149 -17.44 -11.54 15.24
CA THR A 149 -17.02 -12.64 16.13
C THR A 149 -18.22 -13.25 16.83
N GLU A 150 -18.42 -14.56 16.78
CA GLU A 150 -19.49 -15.22 17.55
C GLU A 150 -19.05 -15.61 18.97
N ASP A 151 -17.74 -15.66 19.24
CA ASP A 151 -17.16 -15.94 20.56
C ASP A 151 -17.33 -14.76 21.52
N LEU A 152 -18.30 -14.88 22.44
CA LEU A 152 -18.61 -13.88 23.46
C LEU A 152 -17.42 -13.57 24.38
N ARG A 153 -16.65 -14.58 24.77
CA ARG A 153 -15.49 -14.39 25.67
C ARG A 153 -14.39 -13.59 24.96
N TYR A 154 -14.17 -13.87 23.69
CA TYR A 154 -13.21 -13.11 22.89
C TYR A 154 -13.72 -11.67 22.63
N LEU A 155 -15.02 -11.49 22.38
CA LEU A 155 -15.61 -10.18 22.21
C LEU A 155 -15.45 -9.30 23.46
N GLU A 156 -15.75 -9.83 24.64
CA GLU A 156 -15.57 -9.11 25.90
C GLU A 156 -14.13 -8.66 26.10
N LEU A 157 -13.16 -9.53 25.78
CA LEU A 157 -11.74 -9.19 25.78
C LEU A 157 -11.44 -8.03 24.83
N LEU A 158 -11.95 -8.08 23.60
CA LEU A 158 -11.73 -7.02 22.61
C LEU A 158 -12.32 -5.67 23.06
N ASN A 159 -13.50 -5.68 23.68
CA ASN A 159 -14.13 -4.46 24.21
C ASN A 159 -13.32 -3.86 25.36
N ARG A 160 -12.82 -4.69 26.29
CA ARG A 160 -11.91 -4.24 27.35
C ARG A 160 -10.60 -3.70 26.79
N LEU A 161 -10.00 -4.40 25.82
CA LEU A 161 -8.77 -3.97 25.15
C LEU A 161 -8.96 -2.62 24.46
N ARG A 162 -10.08 -2.44 23.76
CA ARG A 162 -10.49 -1.19 23.11
C ARG A 162 -10.55 -0.03 24.11
N GLY A 163 -11.11 -0.25 25.30
CA GLY A 163 -11.18 0.75 26.37
C GLY A 163 -9.90 0.93 27.20
N GLY A 164 -8.84 0.15 26.95
CA GLY A 164 -7.64 0.14 27.79
C GLY A 164 -7.84 -0.50 29.17
N GLN A 165 -8.86 -1.35 29.33
CA GLN A 165 -9.28 -1.98 30.59
C GLN A 165 -8.95 -3.48 30.62
N SER A 166 -7.85 -3.89 29.98
CA SER A 166 -7.46 -5.30 29.90
C SER A 166 -7.16 -5.90 31.28
N THR A 167 -7.65 -7.12 31.50
CA THR A 167 -7.49 -7.86 32.75
C THR A 167 -6.37 -8.91 32.65
N ILE A 168 -6.00 -9.51 33.79
CA ILE A 168 -5.02 -10.61 33.79
C ILE A 168 -5.60 -11.86 33.11
N GLU A 169 -6.90 -12.07 33.21
CA GLU A 169 -7.63 -13.16 32.55
C GLU A 169 -7.59 -12.99 31.02
N ASP A 170 -7.67 -11.75 30.52
CA ASP A 170 -7.53 -11.45 29.09
C ASP A 170 -6.13 -11.81 28.59
N TYR A 171 -5.10 -11.41 29.33
CA TYR A 171 -3.72 -11.76 29.02
C TYR A 171 -3.51 -13.28 29.00
N GLN A 172 -4.00 -13.98 30.03
CA GLN A 172 -3.91 -15.44 30.11
C GLN A 172 -4.65 -16.11 28.94
N LEU A 173 -5.83 -15.61 28.54
CA LEU A 173 -6.57 -16.11 27.38
C LEU A 173 -5.73 -15.97 26.10
N LEU A 174 -5.11 -14.81 25.85
CA LEU A 174 -4.22 -14.62 24.71
C LEU A 174 -3.00 -15.56 24.75
N CYS A 175 -2.42 -15.79 25.93
CA CYS A 175 -1.32 -16.74 26.11
C CYS A 175 -1.68 -18.19 25.74
N THR A 176 -2.96 -18.57 25.80
CA THR A 176 -3.41 -19.88 25.30
C THR A 176 -3.31 -20.04 23.78
N ARG A 177 -3.17 -18.91 23.05
CA ARG A 177 -3.08 -18.87 21.59
C ARG A 177 -1.65 -18.71 21.07
N ILE A 178 -0.65 -18.75 21.96
CA ILE A 178 0.76 -18.72 21.57
C ILE A 178 1.17 -20.11 21.06
N VAL A 179 1.76 -20.14 19.87
CA VAL A 179 2.31 -21.36 19.26
C VAL A 179 3.40 -21.93 20.16
N GLY A 180 3.33 -23.24 20.44
CA GLY A 180 4.23 -23.93 21.37
C GLY A 180 3.65 -24.11 22.77
N ASN A 181 2.46 -23.57 23.05
CA ASN A 181 1.72 -23.91 24.26
C ASN A 181 1.31 -25.39 24.23
N PRO A 182 1.60 -26.22 25.27
CA PRO A 182 1.23 -27.64 25.29
C PRO A 182 -0.27 -27.90 25.13
N LYS A 183 -1.11 -26.94 25.52
CA LYS A 183 -2.57 -27.00 25.37
C LYS A 183 -3.05 -26.69 23.95
N LEU A 184 -2.20 -26.12 23.10
CA LEU A 184 -2.50 -25.77 21.72
C LEU A 184 -1.84 -26.79 20.78
N GLN A 185 -2.59 -27.80 20.37
CA GLN A 185 -2.11 -28.85 19.43
C GLN A 185 -2.15 -28.43 17.96
N ALA A 186 -2.31 -27.14 17.67
CA ALA A 186 -2.43 -26.64 16.30
C ALA A 186 -1.07 -26.67 15.57
N SER A 187 -1.03 -27.28 14.39
CA SER A 187 0.14 -27.25 13.50
C SER A 187 0.02 -26.12 12.49
N LEU A 188 1.03 -25.26 12.42
CA LEU A 188 1.13 -24.20 11.39
C LEU A 188 1.26 -24.76 9.96
N ARG A 189 1.54 -26.05 9.80
CA ARG A 189 1.63 -26.72 8.49
C ARG A 189 0.29 -27.24 7.97
N GLN A 190 -0.74 -27.24 8.82
CA GLN A 190 -2.06 -27.77 8.47
C GLN A 190 -3.08 -26.62 8.29
N LYS A 191 -4.15 -26.91 7.57
CA LYS A 191 -5.28 -25.98 7.42
C LYS A 191 -5.97 -25.74 8.76
N PRO A 192 -6.48 -24.52 9.04
CA PRO A 192 -6.41 -23.33 8.20
C PRO A 192 -5.10 -22.51 8.35
N TRP A 193 -4.21 -22.88 9.27
CA TRP A 193 -3.05 -22.07 9.66
C TRP A 193 -1.98 -21.92 8.59
N ASN A 194 -1.81 -22.92 7.73
CA ASN A 194 -0.88 -22.85 6.60
C ASN A 194 -1.32 -21.86 5.50
N GLU A 195 -2.58 -21.43 5.51
CA GLU A 195 -3.16 -20.44 4.59
C GLU A 195 -3.49 -19.12 5.28
N ALA A 196 -3.26 -19.02 6.59
CA ALA A 196 -3.58 -17.84 7.39
C ALA A 196 -2.63 -16.67 7.05
N PRO A 197 -3.16 -15.43 6.99
CA PRO A 197 -2.33 -14.25 6.82
C PRO A 197 -1.44 -14.04 8.04
N ILE A 198 -0.17 -13.69 7.80
CA ILE A 198 0.79 -13.35 8.86
C ILE A 198 0.92 -11.82 8.92
N LEU A 199 0.57 -11.26 10.07
CA LEU A 199 0.71 -9.82 10.33
C LEU A 199 2.01 -9.54 11.08
N VAL A 200 2.77 -8.56 10.60
CA VAL A 200 4.02 -8.12 11.22
C VAL A 200 4.14 -6.59 11.19
N PHE A 201 4.85 -6.03 12.17
CA PHE A 201 5.02 -4.58 12.31
C PHE A 201 5.95 -3.95 11.27
N ARG A 202 6.92 -4.71 10.72
CA ARG A 202 7.98 -4.17 9.86
C ARG A 202 7.88 -4.72 8.44
N ASN A 203 7.92 -3.84 7.45
CA ASN A 203 7.94 -4.23 6.03
C ASN A 203 9.11 -5.15 5.67
N THR A 204 10.29 -4.92 6.26
CA THR A 204 11.47 -5.77 6.04
C THR A 204 11.23 -7.22 6.47
N LEU A 205 10.61 -7.40 7.65
CA LEU A 205 10.26 -8.74 8.16
C LEU A 205 9.18 -9.39 7.28
N ARG A 206 8.16 -8.63 6.86
CA ARG A 206 7.13 -9.12 5.91
C ARG A 206 7.78 -9.66 4.64
N THR A 207 8.70 -8.92 4.05
CA THR A 207 9.39 -9.33 2.82
C THR A 207 10.21 -10.59 3.04
N GLN A 208 10.94 -10.70 4.16
CA GLN A 208 11.71 -11.91 4.47
C GLN A 208 10.82 -13.14 4.67
N ILE A 209 9.70 -13.00 5.40
CA ILE A 209 8.73 -14.08 5.61
C ILE A 209 8.13 -14.52 4.27
N ASN A 210 7.69 -13.56 3.44
CA ASN A 210 7.13 -13.86 2.12
C ASN A 210 8.13 -14.59 1.22
N ASN A 211 9.38 -14.10 1.16
CA ASN A 211 10.43 -14.75 0.38
C ASN A 211 10.64 -16.19 0.85
N ARG A 212 10.75 -16.42 2.16
CA ARG A 212 10.93 -17.76 2.73
C ARG A 212 9.72 -18.66 2.48
N ALA A 213 8.50 -18.13 2.54
CA ALA A 213 7.28 -18.86 2.25
C ALA A 213 7.26 -19.35 0.79
N VAL A 214 7.62 -18.49 -0.17
CA VAL A 214 7.71 -18.86 -1.59
C VAL A 214 8.77 -19.93 -1.83
N LEU A 215 9.95 -19.79 -1.22
CA LEU A 215 11.03 -20.77 -1.35
C LEU A 215 10.64 -22.14 -0.78
N ASN A 216 10.01 -22.17 0.40
CA ASN A 216 9.51 -23.40 1.00
C ASN A 216 8.46 -24.06 0.11
N LYS A 217 7.54 -23.27 -0.45
CA LYS A 217 6.49 -23.78 -1.33
C LYS A 217 7.05 -24.35 -2.63
N ALA A 218 8.05 -23.70 -3.23
CA ALA A 218 8.74 -24.24 -4.40
C ALA A 218 9.38 -25.60 -4.11
N MET A 219 10.04 -25.75 -2.95
CA MET A 219 10.62 -27.03 -2.53
C MET A 219 9.55 -28.11 -2.30
N GLU A 220 8.43 -27.78 -1.66
CA GLU A 220 7.30 -28.71 -1.46
C GLU A 220 6.72 -29.21 -2.80
N MET A 221 6.68 -28.34 -3.81
CA MET A 221 6.18 -28.68 -5.15
C MET A 221 7.23 -29.38 -6.03
N GLY A 222 8.45 -29.58 -5.55
CA GLY A 222 9.56 -30.11 -6.36
C GLY A 222 9.99 -29.18 -7.49
N LEU A 223 9.67 -27.89 -7.39
CA LEU A 223 10.01 -26.87 -8.39
C LEU A 223 11.30 -26.15 -8.02
N ARG A 224 12.05 -25.72 -9.04
CA ARG A 224 13.19 -24.81 -8.84
C ARG A 224 12.67 -23.42 -8.48
N PRO A 225 13.14 -22.78 -7.40
CA PRO A 225 12.74 -21.42 -7.07
C PRO A 225 13.03 -20.45 -8.22
N MET A 226 12.06 -19.61 -8.56
CA MET A 226 12.21 -18.57 -9.55
C MET A 226 12.22 -17.21 -8.86
N VAL A 227 13.21 -16.37 -9.15
CA VAL A 227 13.30 -15.01 -8.61
C VAL A 227 13.41 -14.04 -9.77
N CYS A 228 12.41 -13.19 -9.92
CA CYS A 228 12.48 -12.04 -10.81
C CYS A 228 13.36 -10.96 -10.14
N VAL A 229 14.39 -10.51 -10.86
CA VAL A 229 15.35 -9.50 -10.41
C VAL A 229 15.06 -8.20 -11.12
N ALA A 230 14.90 -7.12 -10.35
CA ALA A 230 14.68 -5.79 -10.89
C ALA A 230 15.88 -5.29 -11.69
N GLN A 231 15.61 -4.41 -12.65
CA GLN A 231 16.65 -3.70 -13.41
C GLN A 231 16.71 -2.24 -12.97
N ASP A 232 17.84 -1.85 -12.42
CA ASP A 232 18.08 -0.50 -11.90
C ASP A 232 18.98 0.31 -12.84
N TYR A 233 18.58 1.54 -13.09
CA TYR A 233 19.22 2.47 -14.01
C TYR A 233 19.60 3.77 -13.30
N PHE A 234 20.82 4.23 -13.54
CA PHE A 234 21.28 5.56 -13.15
C PHE A 234 21.59 6.36 -14.41
N GLN A 235 20.96 7.53 -14.55
CA GLN A 235 21.11 8.40 -15.73
C GLN A 235 20.91 7.66 -17.07
N GLY A 236 19.96 6.72 -17.12
CA GLY A 236 19.63 5.93 -18.31
C GLY A 236 20.56 4.74 -18.58
N LYS A 237 21.64 4.57 -17.80
CA LYS A 237 22.55 3.41 -17.90
C LYS A 237 22.22 2.37 -16.84
N ILE A 238 22.30 1.09 -17.21
CA ILE A 238 22.13 -0.03 -16.26
C ILE A 238 23.24 0.04 -15.21
N ILE A 239 22.88 -0.19 -13.95
CA ILE A 239 23.84 -0.28 -12.85
C ILE A 239 24.49 -1.68 -12.87
N ASN A 240 25.72 -1.73 -13.40
CA ASN A 240 26.49 -2.98 -13.52
C ASN A 240 27.43 -3.24 -12.33
N ASP A 241 27.71 -2.22 -11.51
CA ASP A 241 28.55 -2.42 -10.31
C ASP A 241 27.85 -3.40 -9.35
N LEU A 242 28.51 -4.54 -9.11
CA LEU A 242 27.92 -5.66 -8.37
C LEU A 242 27.52 -5.29 -6.94
N ARG A 243 28.34 -4.48 -6.26
CA ARG A 243 28.06 -4.07 -4.87
C ARG A 243 26.89 -3.11 -4.83
N LEU A 244 26.92 -2.07 -5.66
CA LEU A 244 25.87 -1.07 -5.71
C LEU A 244 24.54 -1.69 -6.12
N ARG A 245 24.55 -2.53 -7.16
CA ARG A 245 23.38 -3.29 -7.60
C ARG A 245 22.79 -4.11 -6.46
N LYS A 246 23.62 -4.86 -5.72
CA LYS A 246 23.16 -5.65 -4.58
C LYS A 246 22.51 -4.77 -3.50
N THR A 247 23.17 -3.69 -3.08
CA THR A 247 22.64 -2.77 -2.06
C THR A 247 21.28 -2.20 -2.47
N ILE A 248 21.11 -1.84 -3.75
CA ILE A 248 19.86 -1.27 -4.26
C ILE A 248 18.75 -2.33 -4.35
N LEU A 249 19.08 -3.57 -4.74
CA LEU A 249 18.11 -4.68 -4.81
C LEU A 249 17.60 -5.09 -3.42
N GLU A 250 18.42 -4.97 -2.38
CA GLU A 250 18.07 -5.30 -0.99
C GLU A 250 17.32 -4.17 -0.26
N LEU A 251 17.08 -3.03 -0.91
CA LEU A 251 16.31 -1.94 -0.32
C LEU A 251 14.87 -2.39 0.03
N PRO A 252 14.35 -1.94 1.19
CA PRO A 252 12.94 -2.12 1.52
C PRO A 252 12.02 -1.57 0.42
N ASP A 253 10.94 -2.29 0.12
CA ASP A 253 10.01 -1.92 -0.96
C ASP A 253 9.36 -0.54 -0.77
N ASN A 254 9.12 -0.12 0.46
CA ASN A 254 8.63 1.23 0.75
C ASN A 254 9.62 2.36 0.42
N LYS A 255 10.91 2.05 0.19
CA LYS A 255 11.92 3.02 -0.31
C LYS A 255 12.05 2.99 -1.84
N THR A 256 11.42 2.03 -2.51
CA THR A 256 11.57 1.79 -3.95
C THR A 256 10.21 1.87 -4.67
N GLU A 257 9.32 2.73 -4.17
CA GLU A 257 7.95 2.92 -4.70
C GLU A 257 7.16 1.61 -4.79
N HIS A 258 7.36 0.70 -3.83
CA HIS A 258 6.77 -0.64 -3.74
C HIS A 258 7.17 -1.60 -4.86
N LEU A 259 8.16 -1.27 -5.69
CA LEU A 259 8.79 -2.20 -6.63
C LEU A 259 9.97 -2.92 -5.97
N ARG A 260 9.81 -4.23 -5.73
CA ARG A 260 10.84 -5.06 -5.08
C ARG A 260 12.05 -5.26 -5.98
N GLY A 261 13.23 -5.37 -5.36
CA GLY A 261 14.47 -5.75 -6.07
C GLY A 261 14.50 -7.24 -6.40
N TYR A 262 14.16 -8.06 -5.41
CA TYR A 262 13.95 -9.50 -5.59
C TYR A 262 12.47 -9.83 -5.41
N LEU A 263 11.88 -10.47 -6.41
CA LEU A 263 10.50 -10.96 -6.36
C LEU A 263 10.50 -12.47 -6.62
N PRO A 264 10.57 -13.30 -5.56
CA PRO A 264 10.40 -14.74 -5.66
C PRO A 264 8.96 -15.06 -6.06
N LEU A 265 8.80 -15.99 -7.01
CA LEU A 265 7.51 -16.41 -7.54
C LEU A 265 7.41 -17.93 -7.60
N VAL A 266 6.23 -18.46 -7.27
CA VAL A 266 5.86 -19.87 -7.44
C VAL A 266 4.40 -19.95 -7.89
N PRO A 267 4.06 -20.78 -8.90
CA PRO A 267 2.68 -20.92 -9.35
C PRO A 267 1.70 -21.23 -8.21
N GLY A 268 0.53 -20.59 -8.24
CA GLY A 268 -0.52 -20.70 -7.22
C GLY A 268 -0.35 -19.80 -6.00
N MET A 269 0.74 -19.02 -5.90
CA MET A 269 0.91 -18.12 -4.75
C MET A 269 -0.01 -16.89 -4.82
N PRO A 270 -0.50 -16.39 -3.69
CA PRO A 270 -1.18 -15.11 -3.65
C PRO A 270 -0.19 -13.97 -3.89
N VAL A 271 -0.59 -13.00 -4.72
CA VAL A 271 0.15 -11.77 -5.00
C VAL A 271 -0.74 -10.55 -4.78
N LEU A 272 -0.14 -9.38 -4.58
CA LEU A 272 -0.85 -8.12 -4.39
C LEU A 272 -0.36 -7.11 -5.41
N LEU A 273 -1.25 -6.57 -6.24
CA LEU A 273 -0.86 -5.49 -7.14
C LEU A 273 -0.41 -4.27 -6.35
N THR A 274 0.73 -3.70 -6.70
CA THR A 274 1.25 -2.46 -6.08
C THR A 274 0.87 -1.21 -6.86
N GLU A 275 0.26 -1.38 -8.04
CA GLU A 275 -0.11 -0.31 -8.96
C GLU A 275 -1.49 -0.53 -9.57
N ASN A 276 -2.06 0.56 -10.12
CA ASN A 276 -3.31 0.50 -10.85
C ASN A 276 -3.03 0.05 -12.29
N VAL A 277 -3.64 -1.06 -12.71
CA VAL A 277 -3.45 -1.62 -14.05
C VAL A 277 -4.69 -1.37 -14.91
N ALA A 278 -5.87 -1.77 -14.45
CA ALA A 278 -7.14 -1.60 -15.13
C ALA A 278 -8.26 -1.44 -14.09
N THR A 279 -8.33 -0.27 -13.47
CA THR A 279 -9.27 0.02 -12.36
C THR A 279 -10.73 -0.24 -12.71
N GLU A 280 -11.10 0.05 -13.95
CA GLU A 280 -12.43 -0.15 -14.52
C GLU A 280 -12.82 -1.64 -14.61
N LEU A 281 -11.84 -2.53 -14.71
CA LEU A 281 -12.03 -3.98 -14.74
C LEU A 281 -11.83 -4.63 -13.35
N GLY A 282 -11.34 -3.86 -12.37
CA GLY A 282 -11.06 -4.34 -11.01
C GLY A 282 -9.57 -4.34 -10.60
N PRO A 283 -8.60 -4.74 -11.45
CA PRO A 283 -7.18 -4.76 -11.09
C PRO A 283 -6.60 -3.38 -10.75
N SER A 284 -6.56 -3.07 -9.45
CA SER A 284 -5.97 -1.86 -8.89
C SER A 284 -4.93 -2.18 -7.80
N ASN A 285 -4.19 -1.16 -7.35
CA ASN A 285 -3.29 -1.28 -6.21
C ASN A 285 -4.04 -1.86 -4.99
N GLY A 286 -3.46 -2.88 -4.35
CA GLY A 286 -4.05 -3.61 -3.23
C GLY A 286 -4.91 -4.82 -3.65
N THR A 287 -5.20 -4.99 -4.93
CA THR A 287 -5.99 -6.14 -5.41
C THR A 287 -5.19 -7.42 -5.26
N ARG A 288 -5.80 -8.42 -4.62
CA ARG A 288 -5.23 -9.77 -4.49
C ARG A 288 -5.46 -10.54 -5.78
N GLY A 289 -4.39 -11.18 -6.26
CA GLY A 289 -4.43 -12.14 -7.36
C GLY A 289 -3.74 -13.45 -7.02
N ILE A 290 -3.82 -14.40 -7.94
CA ILE A 290 -3.12 -15.69 -7.87
C ILE A 290 -2.13 -15.72 -9.02
N PHE A 291 -0.84 -15.85 -8.71
CA PHE A 291 0.20 -15.91 -9.74
C PHE A 291 0.17 -17.28 -10.43
N HIS A 292 0.11 -17.27 -11.77
CA HIS A 292 0.11 -18.49 -12.58
C HIS A 292 1.48 -18.77 -13.18
N GLN A 293 2.00 -17.82 -13.96
CA GLN A 293 3.22 -18.03 -14.75
C GLN A 293 3.96 -16.73 -15.00
N LEU A 294 5.30 -16.83 -15.07
CA LEU A 294 6.15 -15.76 -15.57
C LEU A 294 6.48 -16.01 -17.04
N VAL A 295 6.28 -15.00 -17.88
CA VAL A 295 6.68 -15.03 -19.30
C VAL A 295 7.97 -14.25 -19.48
N TYR A 296 8.99 -14.88 -20.05
CA TYR A 296 10.34 -14.34 -20.23
C TYR A 296 11.07 -15.08 -21.37
N GLU A 297 12.15 -14.50 -21.89
CA GLU A 297 13.03 -15.18 -22.87
C GLU A 297 14.08 -16.03 -22.14
N GLU A 298 14.42 -17.22 -22.62
CA GLU A 298 15.38 -18.10 -21.93
C GLU A 298 16.77 -17.45 -21.75
N SER A 299 17.18 -16.58 -22.67
CA SER A 299 18.40 -15.77 -22.59
C SER A 299 18.43 -14.82 -21.38
N SER A 300 17.27 -14.48 -20.82
CA SER A 300 17.15 -13.59 -19.65
C SER A 300 17.36 -14.29 -18.30
N ALA A 301 17.43 -15.62 -18.32
CA ALA A 301 17.74 -16.41 -17.13
C ALA A 301 19.24 -16.34 -16.87
N ASP A 302 19.64 -15.62 -15.83
CA ASP A 302 21.04 -15.53 -15.44
C ASP A 302 21.41 -16.76 -14.61
N ILE A 303 22.11 -17.69 -15.25
CA ILE A 303 22.55 -18.96 -14.67
C ILE A 303 23.73 -18.75 -13.70
N HIS A 304 24.42 -17.60 -13.80
CA HIS A 304 25.60 -17.28 -13.00
C HIS A 304 25.32 -16.31 -11.85
N PHE A 305 24.17 -15.64 -11.86
CA PHE A 305 23.75 -14.80 -10.74
C PHE A 305 23.54 -15.65 -9.49
N GLN A 306 24.30 -15.36 -8.45
CA GLN A 306 24.17 -16.00 -7.14
C GLN A 306 23.97 -14.93 -6.09
N ASP A 307 22.99 -15.14 -5.22
CA ASP A 307 22.74 -14.30 -4.06
C ASP A 307 22.62 -15.20 -2.83
N LYS A 308 23.30 -14.81 -1.75
CA LYS A 308 23.41 -15.62 -0.52
C LYS A 308 22.06 -15.81 0.18
N ASN A 309 21.07 -14.97 -0.12
CA ASN A 309 19.74 -15.04 0.47
C ASN A 309 18.86 -16.12 -0.18
N PHE A 310 19.30 -16.71 -1.29
CA PHE A 310 18.54 -17.68 -2.06
C PHE A 310 19.32 -19.00 -2.26
N PRO A 311 18.63 -20.15 -2.41
CA PRO A 311 19.27 -21.43 -2.72
C PRO A 311 20.12 -21.37 -4.00
N THR A 312 21.19 -22.16 -4.07
CA THR A 312 22.12 -22.18 -5.23
C THR A 312 21.48 -22.64 -6.54
N ASN A 313 20.38 -23.40 -6.47
CA ASN A 313 19.63 -23.87 -7.63
C ASN A 313 18.50 -22.89 -8.06
N THR A 314 18.47 -21.67 -7.52
CA THR A 314 17.49 -20.63 -7.86
C THR A 314 17.71 -20.13 -9.29
N LYS A 315 16.62 -20.05 -10.06
CA LYS A 315 16.62 -19.45 -11.40
C LYS A 315 16.32 -17.95 -11.29
N PHE A 316 17.32 -17.12 -11.58
CA PHE A 316 17.16 -15.66 -11.58
C PHE A 316 16.77 -15.16 -12.97
N ILE A 317 15.66 -14.41 -13.06
CA ILE A 317 15.15 -13.85 -14.31
C ILE A 317 15.34 -12.33 -14.26
N THR A 318 16.17 -11.79 -15.16
CA THR A 318 16.52 -10.36 -15.15
C THR A 318 15.71 -9.51 -16.13
N GLN A 319 15.07 -10.13 -17.12
CA GLN A 319 14.22 -9.47 -18.13
C GLN A 319 12.91 -10.24 -18.32
N PRO A 320 11.99 -10.20 -17.35
CA PRO A 320 10.64 -10.73 -17.58
C PRO A 320 9.93 -9.91 -18.68
N LYS A 321 8.95 -10.49 -19.37
CA LYS A 321 8.04 -9.74 -20.25
C LYS A 321 6.80 -9.29 -19.47
N TYR A 322 6.14 -10.24 -18.82
CA TYR A 322 4.96 -10.02 -17.97
C TYR A 322 4.72 -11.24 -17.08
N ALA A 323 3.88 -11.07 -16.06
CA ALA A 323 3.38 -12.16 -15.23
C ALA A 323 1.88 -12.40 -15.52
N LEU A 324 1.48 -13.66 -15.66
CA LEU A 324 0.07 -14.03 -15.74
C LEU A 324 -0.47 -14.17 -14.32
N VAL A 325 -1.48 -13.36 -13.98
CA VAL A 325 -2.10 -13.32 -12.66
C VAL A 325 -3.61 -13.43 -12.83
N GLU A 326 -4.22 -14.34 -12.08
CA GLU A 326 -5.67 -14.48 -12.01
C GLU A 326 -6.24 -13.54 -10.95
N PHE A 327 -7.28 -12.81 -11.32
CA PHE A 327 -8.04 -11.95 -10.41
C PHE A 327 -9.49 -12.44 -10.32
N PRO A 328 -9.84 -13.26 -9.30
CA PRO A 328 -11.17 -13.89 -9.21
C PRO A 328 -12.35 -12.91 -9.23
N ASN A 329 -12.12 -11.71 -8.67
CA ASN A 329 -13.10 -10.62 -8.56
C ASN A 329 -13.04 -9.62 -9.74
N CYS A 330 -12.26 -9.92 -10.78
CA CYS A 330 -12.22 -9.08 -11.97
C CYS A 330 -13.55 -9.17 -12.74
N LYS A 331 -14.01 -8.02 -13.25
CA LYS A 331 -15.24 -7.88 -14.04
C LYS A 331 -15.07 -8.29 -15.51
N LEU A 332 -13.93 -8.87 -15.85
CA LEU A 332 -13.63 -9.33 -17.20
C LEU A 332 -14.26 -10.72 -17.40
N ASP A 333 -15.41 -10.74 -18.07
CA ASP A 333 -16.17 -11.98 -18.35
C ASP A 333 -15.77 -12.65 -19.67
N SER A 334 -14.93 -12.00 -20.48
CA SER A 334 -14.43 -12.52 -21.76
C SER A 334 -12.99 -13.01 -21.67
N GLU A 335 -12.67 -14.09 -22.37
CA GLU A 335 -11.30 -14.55 -22.58
C GLU A 335 -10.47 -13.48 -23.31
N LEU A 336 -9.28 -13.19 -22.79
CA LEU A 336 -8.31 -12.33 -23.46
C LEU A 336 -7.54 -13.17 -24.48
N ALA A 337 -8.09 -13.27 -25.69
CA ALA A 337 -7.58 -14.14 -26.75
C ALA A 337 -7.51 -15.62 -26.32
N GLU A 338 -6.31 -16.20 -26.21
CA GLU A 338 -6.09 -17.60 -25.80
C GLU A 338 -6.02 -17.78 -24.27
N LEU A 339 -6.16 -16.70 -23.49
CA LEU A 339 -6.10 -16.76 -22.03
C LEU A 339 -7.47 -17.10 -21.44
N GLN A 340 -7.47 -18.00 -20.45
CA GLN A 340 -8.64 -18.30 -19.63
C GLN A 340 -9.19 -17.00 -19.01
N ALA A 341 -10.50 -16.94 -18.85
CA ALA A 341 -11.18 -15.80 -18.23
C ALA A 341 -10.52 -15.41 -16.90
N LYS A 342 -10.42 -14.10 -16.64
CA LYS A 342 -9.83 -13.49 -15.42
C LYS A 342 -8.31 -13.64 -15.24
N ILE A 343 -7.59 -14.30 -16.15
CA ILE A 343 -6.13 -14.26 -16.19
C ILE A 343 -5.69 -13.02 -16.97
N ILE A 344 -4.91 -12.16 -16.33
CA ILE A 344 -4.50 -10.87 -16.87
C ILE A 344 -2.97 -10.81 -16.93
N PRO A 345 -2.39 -10.43 -18.08
CA PRO A 345 -0.96 -10.17 -18.19
C PRO A 345 -0.61 -8.87 -17.46
N ILE A 346 0.20 -8.97 -16.41
CA ILE A 346 0.73 -7.85 -15.65
C ILE A 346 2.11 -7.48 -16.20
N PRO A 347 2.23 -6.35 -16.93
CA PRO A 347 3.50 -5.93 -17.52
C PRO A 347 4.45 -5.39 -16.44
N ILE A 348 5.72 -5.27 -16.82
CA ILE A 348 6.72 -4.57 -16.01
C ILE A 348 6.29 -3.11 -15.83
N SER A 349 6.44 -2.60 -14.61
CA SER A 349 6.31 -1.17 -14.32
C SER A 349 7.67 -0.50 -14.13
N GLU A 350 7.69 0.81 -14.33
CA GLU A 350 8.86 1.64 -14.13
C GLU A 350 8.58 2.70 -13.06
N GLN A 351 9.41 2.72 -12.01
CA GLN A 351 9.35 3.74 -10.97
C GLN A 351 10.72 4.39 -10.77
N THR A 352 10.72 5.58 -10.19
CA THR A 352 11.95 6.32 -9.88
C THR A 352 11.94 6.71 -8.41
N PHE A 353 12.98 6.33 -7.69
CA PHE A 353 13.16 6.62 -6.28
C PHE A 353 14.52 7.28 -5.99
N LEU A 354 14.65 7.84 -4.79
CA LEU A 354 15.88 8.46 -4.32
C LEU A 354 16.67 7.46 -3.46
N PHE A 355 17.91 7.20 -3.84
CA PHE A 355 18.85 6.37 -3.09
C PHE A 355 19.90 7.25 -2.42
N ASP A 356 20.13 7.07 -1.12
CA ASP A 356 21.18 7.79 -0.40
C ASP A 356 22.51 7.04 -0.53
N VAL A 357 23.49 7.66 -1.20
CA VAL A 357 24.82 7.08 -1.43
C VAL A 357 25.55 6.79 -0.12
N LYS A 358 25.15 7.41 1.01
CA LYS A 358 25.67 7.03 2.33
C LYS A 358 25.33 5.58 2.71
N GLU A 359 24.20 5.04 2.27
CA GLU A 359 23.83 3.64 2.49
C GLU A 359 24.83 2.68 1.82
N PHE A 360 25.45 3.11 0.72
CA PHE A 360 26.52 2.37 0.03
C PHE A 360 27.89 2.54 0.72
N LEU A 361 28.18 3.74 1.25
CA LEU A 361 29.47 4.06 1.88
C LEU A 361 29.59 3.55 3.33
N ALA A 362 28.47 3.21 3.99
CA ALA A 362 28.43 2.77 5.39
C ALA A 362 29.22 1.47 5.66
N GLU A 363 29.57 0.68 4.64
CA GLU A 363 30.47 -0.47 4.80
C GLU A 363 31.96 -0.07 4.83
N ASN A 364 32.35 1.15 4.46
CA ASN A 364 33.77 1.53 4.31
C ASN A 364 34.21 2.88 4.92
N VAL A 365 33.33 3.64 5.58
CA VAL A 365 33.72 4.97 6.11
C VAL A 365 33.28 5.17 7.56
N ALA A 366 33.82 4.34 8.46
CA ALA A 366 33.94 4.70 9.88
C ALA A 366 35.31 5.33 10.21
N LYS A 367 36.21 5.53 9.22
CA LYS A 367 37.57 6.03 9.47
C LYS A 367 38.09 7.18 8.59
N ALA A 368 37.32 7.77 7.68
CA ALA A 368 37.85 8.89 6.90
C ALA A 368 36.81 9.94 6.49
N ALA A 369 37.09 11.16 6.92
CA ALA A 369 36.65 12.43 6.33
C ALA A 369 35.25 12.96 6.65
N LYS A 370 35.28 14.19 7.18
CA LYS A 370 34.23 15.21 7.13
C LYS A 370 33.71 15.35 5.69
N VAL A 371 32.63 14.66 5.34
CA VAL A 371 31.94 14.87 4.06
C VAL A 371 30.91 15.98 4.23
N ASN A 372 31.19 17.10 3.55
CA ASN A 372 30.36 18.32 3.51
C ASN A 372 28.90 18.05 3.12
N LYS A 373 28.01 18.96 3.57
CA LYS A 373 26.55 19.05 3.28
C LYS A 373 26.22 19.25 1.79
N LYS A 374 26.58 18.31 0.90
CA LYS A 374 25.97 18.19 -0.44
C LYS A 374 24.99 17.02 -0.46
N THR A 375 23.91 17.17 -1.20
CA THR A 375 22.85 16.15 -1.39
C THR A 375 23.45 14.81 -1.79
N THR A 376 23.44 13.84 -0.88
CA THR A 376 23.93 12.47 -1.09
C THR A 376 22.91 11.56 -1.77
N LYS A 377 21.77 12.11 -2.22
CA LYS A 377 20.69 11.34 -2.83
C LYS A 377 20.79 11.35 -4.36
N ILE A 378 20.84 10.17 -4.96
CA ILE A 378 20.79 9.96 -6.41
C ILE A 378 19.41 9.44 -6.83
N SER A 379 19.01 9.74 -8.06
CA SER A 379 17.76 9.25 -8.64
C SER A 379 18.00 7.94 -9.37
N ILE A 380 17.33 6.88 -8.95
CA ILE A 380 17.42 5.55 -9.55
C ILE A 380 16.08 5.22 -10.19
N LYS A 381 16.11 4.78 -11.44
CA LYS A 381 14.95 4.27 -12.14
C LYS A 381 14.97 2.75 -12.09
N ARG A 382 13.91 2.13 -11.58
CA ARG A 382 13.75 0.68 -11.48
C ARG A 382 12.68 0.19 -12.44
N LYS A 383 12.97 -0.92 -13.12
CA LYS A 383 11.99 -1.73 -13.84
C LYS A 383 11.77 -3.05 -13.10
N ALA A 384 10.54 -3.34 -12.69
CA ALA A 384 10.17 -4.58 -12.00
C ALA A 384 8.67 -4.88 -12.16
N LEU A 385 8.25 -6.10 -11.83
CA LEU A 385 6.83 -6.45 -11.78
C LEU A 385 6.16 -5.75 -10.57
N PRO A 386 4.98 -5.14 -10.75
CA PRO A 386 4.24 -4.46 -9.68
C PRO A 386 3.40 -5.45 -8.84
N LEU A 387 4.04 -6.47 -8.25
CA LEU A 387 3.43 -7.60 -7.52
C LEU A 387 3.98 -7.84 -6.11
#